data_AF-A0AAN5L3Y3-F1
#
_entry.id   AF-A0AAN5L3Y3-F1
#
_cell.length_a   1.000
_cell.length_b   1.000
_cell.length_c   1.000
_cell.angle_alpha   90.00
_cell.angle_beta   90.00
_cell.angle_gamma   90.00
#
_symmetry.space_group_name_H-M   'P 1'
#
loop_
_entity.id
_entity.type
_entity.pdbx_description
1 polymer ?
#
loop_
_entity_poly.entity_id
_entity_poly.type
_entity_poly.pdbx_seq_one_letter_code
_entity_poly.pdbx_strand_id
1 'polypeptide(L)'
;ASRSEGFDEYRKIVEGYTPESVETITGVSAQEIRACARMYAGAKSAAILWGMGVTQFYQGVETVRSLTSLAILTGNLGKPSVGVNPVRGQNNVQGACDMGALPDTYPGYQYVKFPEHREKFARA
;
A
#
# COMPACT_ATOMS: atom_id res chain seq x y z
N ALA A 1 4.40 16.32 9.46
CA ALA A 1 3.18 16.84 8.81
C ALA A 1 3.35 17.19 7.33
N SER A 2 4.57 17.37 6.78
CA SER A 2 4.76 17.79 5.37
C SER A 2 4.92 16.66 4.34
N ARG A 3 4.79 15.38 4.72
CA ARG A 3 5.07 14.22 3.85
C ARG A 3 3.84 13.37 3.53
N SER A 4 2.65 13.86 3.86
CA SER A 4 1.38 13.19 3.63
C SER A 4 0.27 14.22 3.43
N GLU A 5 -0.75 13.86 2.67
CA GLU A 5 -1.98 14.62 2.45
C GLU A 5 -3.20 13.73 2.74
N GLY A 6 -4.38 14.33 2.93
CA GLY A 6 -5.64 13.59 3.13
C GLY A 6 -5.86 12.99 4.53
N PHE A 7 -5.13 13.46 5.55
CA PHE A 7 -5.24 12.91 6.91
C PHE A 7 -6.61 13.14 7.55
N ASP A 8 -7.21 14.32 7.34
CA ASP A 8 -8.49 14.66 7.96
C ASP A 8 -9.64 13.80 7.40
N GLU A 9 -9.64 13.52 6.10
CA GLU A 9 -10.57 12.62 5.44
C GLU A 9 -10.40 11.19 5.97
N TYR A 10 -9.15 10.70 6.08
CA TYR A 10 -8.85 9.39 6.63
C TYR A 10 -9.33 9.27 8.09
N ARG A 11 -9.05 10.28 8.93
CA ARG A 11 -9.44 10.31 10.34
C ARG A 11 -10.96 10.18 10.51
N LYS A 12 -11.74 10.94 9.73
CA LYS A 12 -13.21 10.89 9.79
C LYS A 12 -13.77 9.50 9.48
N ILE A 13 -13.13 8.77 8.54
CA ILE A 13 -13.54 7.41 8.21
C ILE A 13 -13.25 6.49 9.40
N VAL A 14 -12.00 6.45 9.87
CA VAL A 14 -11.57 5.47 10.90
C VAL A 14 -12.16 5.74 12.29
N GLU A 15 -12.64 6.96 12.56
CA GLU A 15 -13.31 7.32 13.83
C GLU A 15 -14.52 6.42 14.13
N GLY A 16 -15.26 5.97 13.10
CA GLY A 16 -16.39 5.05 13.27
C GLY A 16 -16.02 3.58 13.44
N TYR A 17 -14.77 3.20 13.14
CA TYR A 17 -14.29 1.81 13.21
C TYR A 17 -13.57 1.57 14.53
N THR A 18 -14.31 1.68 15.64
CA THR A 18 -13.78 1.29 16.94
C THR A 18 -13.47 -0.21 16.94
N PRO A 19 -12.46 -0.67 17.71
CA PRO A 19 -12.17 -2.10 17.84
C PRO A 19 -13.41 -2.93 18.21
N GLU A 20 -14.28 -2.39 19.06
CA GLU A 20 -15.53 -3.03 19.47
C GLU A 20 -16.56 -3.09 18.33
N SER A 21 -16.65 -2.08 17.45
CA SER A 21 -17.64 -2.08 16.36
C SER A 21 -17.32 -3.09 15.25
N VAL A 22 -16.09 -3.60 15.20
CA VAL A 22 -15.62 -4.53 14.16
C VAL A 22 -15.39 -5.96 14.64
N GLU A 23 -15.59 -6.27 15.93
CA GLU A 23 -15.32 -7.62 16.48
C GLU A 23 -16.13 -8.69 15.75
N THR A 24 -17.44 -8.48 15.57
CA THR A 24 -18.32 -9.46 14.91
C THR A 24 -17.98 -9.65 13.43
N ILE A 25 -17.50 -8.61 12.76
CA ILE A 25 -17.15 -8.67 11.33
C ILE A 25 -15.81 -9.37 11.12
N THR A 26 -14.83 -9.05 11.96
CA THR A 26 -13.45 -9.54 11.82
C THR A 26 -13.23 -10.90 12.49
N GLY A 27 -14.04 -11.23 13.50
CA GLY A 27 -13.82 -12.38 14.37
C GLY A 27 -12.61 -12.23 15.30
N VAL A 28 -12.04 -11.03 15.41
CA VAL A 28 -10.88 -10.71 16.26
C VAL A 28 -11.33 -9.82 17.41
N SER A 29 -10.85 -10.09 18.62
CA SER A 29 -11.27 -9.29 19.78
C SER A 29 -10.75 -7.85 19.72
N ALA A 30 -11.51 -6.92 20.29
CA ALA A 30 -11.15 -5.52 20.41
C ALA A 30 -9.80 -5.35 21.13
N GLN A 31 -9.52 -6.22 22.10
CA GLN A 31 -8.25 -6.26 22.81
C GLN A 31 -7.08 -6.62 21.89
N GLU A 32 -7.22 -7.65 21.05
CA GLU A 32 -6.20 -8.06 20.09
C GLU A 32 -5.95 -6.98 19.03
N ILE A 33 -7.01 -6.35 18.52
CA ILE A 33 -6.89 -5.23 17.58
C ILE A 33 -6.09 -4.09 18.21
N ARG A 34 -6.43 -3.68 19.44
CA ARG A 34 -5.70 -2.64 20.18
C ARG A 34 -4.24 -3.03 20.44
N ALA A 35 -3.98 -4.27 20.82
CA ALA A 35 -2.65 -4.78 21.10
C ALA A 35 -1.78 -4.77 19.83
N CYS A 36 -2.30 -5.26 18.70
CA CYS A 36 -1.62 -5.28 17.42
C CYS A 36 -1.31 -3.85 16.92
N ALA A 37 -2.30 -2.95 16.97
CA ALA A 37 -2.11 -1.55 16.55
C ALA A 37 -1.04 -0.83 17.39
N ARG A 38 -1.06 -1.02 18.72
CA ARG A 38 -0.05 -0.45 19.63
C ARG A 38 1.33 -1.06 19.41
N MET A 39 1.41 -2.35 19.17
CA MET A 39 2.68 -3.04 18.88
C MET A 39 3.32 -2.48 17.60
N TYR A 40 2.53 -2.36 16.53
CA TYR A 40 3.00 -1.81 15.26
C TYR A 40 3.42 -0.33 15.38
N ALA A 41 2.58 0.50 16.01
CA ALA A 41 2.85 1.92 16.18
C ALA A 41 3.98 2.23 17.19
N GLY A 42 4.18 1.37 18.19
CA GLY A 42 5.23 1.51 19.20
C GLY A 42 6.61 1.03 18.74
N ALA A 43 6.71 0.30 17.63
CA ALA A 43 7.98 -0.16 17.10
C ALA A 43 8.82 1.00 16.52
N LYS A 44 10.12 1.01 16.81
CA LYS A 44 11.07 2.01 16.25
C LYS A 44 11.12 1.96 14.72
N SER A 45 11.04 0.74 14.18
CA SER A 45 10.97 0.44 12.76
C SER A 45 10.06 -0.76 12.57
N ALA A 46 9.10 -0.66 11.66
CA ALA A 46 8.24 -1.76 11.25
C ALA A 46 8.08 -1.80 9.73
N ALA A 47 7.99 -3.02 9.19
CA ALA A 47 7.76 -3.27 7.78
C ALA A 47 6.45 -4.05 7.59
N ILE A 48 5.63 -3.64 6.64
CA ILE A 48 4.44 -4.39 6.23
C ILE A 48 4.82 -5.23 5.03
N LEU A 49 4.59 -6.54 5.12
CA LEU A 49 4.73 -7.50 4.03
C LEU A 49 3.33 -8.04 3.71
N TRP A 50 2.94 -8.01 2.44
CA TRP A 50 1.68 -8.63 2.01
C TRP A 50 1.82 -9.36 0.69
N GLY A 51 0.82 -10.18 0.37
CA GLY A 51 0.71 -10.92 -0.88
C GLY A 51 -0.75 -11.07 -1.32
N MET A 52 -1.08 -12.23 -1.88
CA MET A 52 -2.39 -12.49 -2.51
C MET A 52 -3.58 -12.43 -1.54
N GLY A 53 -3.36 -12.70 -0.25
CA GLY A 53 -4.36 -12.55 0.80
C GLY A 53 -4.88 -11.12 0.99
N VAL A 54 -4.28 -10.15 0.31
CA VAL A 54 -4.79 -8.77 0.19
C VAL A 54 -5.36 -8.53 -1.21
N THR A 55 -4.56 -8.78 -2.25
CA THR A 55 -4.87 -8.30 -3.60
C THR A 55 -5.94 -9.11 -4.34
N GLN A 56 -6.23 -10.35 -3.93
CA GLN A 56 -7.22 -11.22 -4.59
C GLN A 56 -8.62 -11.17 -3.94
N PHE A 57 -8.92 -10.09 -3.23
CA PHE A 57 -10.26 -9.75 -2.75
C PHE A 57 -10.80 -8.56 -3.52
N TYR A 58 -12.13 -8.41 -3.59
CA TYR A 58 -12.79 -7.33 -4.34
C TYR A 58 -12.31 -5.94 -3.90
N GLN A 59 -12.11 -5.72 -2.59
CA GLN A 59 -11.55 -4.47 -2.05
C GLN A 59 -10.01 -4.48 -1.96
N GLY A 60 -9.34 -5.24 -2.84
CA GLY A 60 -7.90 -5.47 -2.74
C GLY A 60 -7.10 -4.17 -2.89
N VAL A 61 -7.51 -3.28 -3.80
CA VAL A 61 -6.86 -1.97 -4.01
C VAL A 61 -7.04 -1.09 -2.77
N GLU A 62 -8.24 -1.03 -2.21
CA GLU A 62 -8.56 -0.27 -1.01
C GLU A 62 -7.78 -0.79 0.20
N THR A 63 -7.62 -2.11 0.30
CA THR A 63 -6.86 -2.75 1.40
C THR A 63 -5.37 -2.44 1.29
N VAL A 64 -4.79 -2.46 0.08
CA VAL A 64 -3.40 -2.00 -0.15
C VAL A 64 -3.22 -0.54 0.25
N ARG A 65 -4.17 0.33 -0.13
CA ARG A 65 -4.14 1.74 0.28
C ARG A 65 -4.25 1.89 1.79
N SER A 66 -5.12 1.12 2.46
CA SER A 66 -5.31 1.15 3.91
C SER A 66 -4.06 0.70 4.68
N LEU A 67 -3.41 -0.40 4.26
CA LEU A 67 -2.11 -0.83 4.81
C LEU A 67 -1.04 0.25 4.63
N THR A 68 -1.01 0.89 3.46
CA THR A 68 -0.07 1.99 3.19
C THR A 68 -0.35 3.20 4.09
N SER A 69 -1.61 3.53 4.36
CA SER A 69 -1.99 4.58 5.30
C SER A 69 -1.45 4.32 6.71
N LEU A 70 -1.43 3.06 7.20
CA LEU A 70 -0.82 2.72 8.49
C LEU A 70 0.69 3.01 8.51
N ALA A 71 1.40 2.67 7.44
CA ALA A 71 2.84 2.95 7.33
C ALA A 71 3.13 4.46 7.24
N ILE A 72 2.27 5.22 6.56
CA ILE A 72 2.34 6.70 6.53
C ILE A 72 2.12 7.26 7.94
N LEU A 73 1.05 6.83 8.62
CA LEU A 73 0.65 7.32 9.94
C LEU A 73 1.73 7.09 11.02
N THR A 74 2.46 5.97 10.91
CA THR A 74 3.52 5.58 11.85
C THR A 74 4.92 6.03 11.42
N GLY A 75 5.06 6.72 10.28
CA GLY A 75 6.36 7.16 9.77
C GLY A 75 7.28 6.01 9.36
N ASN A 76 6.72 4.86 9.00
CA ASN A 76 7.42 3.66 8.56
C ASN A 76 7.67 3.67 7.04
N LEU A 77 8.16 4.79 6.51
CA LEU A 77 8.50 4.99 5.09
C LEU A 77 9.75 5.86 4.92
N GLY A 78 10.58 5.55 3.91
CA GLY A 78 11.73 6.36 3.52
C GLY A 78 12.94 6.26 4.44
N LYS A 79 13.07 5.17 5.21
CA LYS A 79 14.26 4.81 6.01
C LYS A 79 14.55 3.31 5.88
N PRO A 80 15.74 2.81 6.24
CA PRO A 80 16.01 1.37 6.24
C PRO A 80 15.12 0.59 7.21
N SER A 81 14.89 -0.69 6.91
CA SER A 81 14.14 -1.63 7.75
C SER A 81 12.69 -1.23 8.06
N VAL A 82 12.08 -0.40 7.21
CA VAL A 82 10.64 -0.12 7.19
C VAL A 82 10.11 -0.21 5.77
N GLY A 83 8.80 -0.07 5.62
CA GLY A 83 8.19 0.12 4.31
C GLY A 83 6.94 -0.70 4.10
N VAL A 84 6.41 -0.57 2.88
CA VAL A 84 5.25 -1.29 2.35
C VAL A 84 5.74 -2.21 1.24
N ASN A 85 5.63 -3.52 1.46
CA ASN A 85 6.35 -4.51 0.68
C ASN A 85 5.37 -5.54 0.09
N PRO A 86 4.80 -5.29 -1.10
CA PRO A 86 4.08 -6.30 -1.86
C PRO A 86 5.07 -7.36 -2.34
N VAL A 87 5.13 -8.51 -1.65
CA VAL A 87 6.02 -9.60 -2.02
C VAL A 87 5.44 -10.31 -3.25
N ARG A 88 6.02 -10.04 -4.41
CA ARG A 88 5.53 -10.57 -5.69
C ARG A 88 5.88 -12.05 -5.85
N GLY A 89 5.01 -12.79 -6.55
CA GLY A 89 5.09 -14.25 -6.62
C GLY A 89 6.05 -14.81 -7.67
N GLN A 90 5.82 -14.51 -8.96
CA GLN A 90 6.61 -15.10 -10.04
C GLN A 90 8.01 -14.46 -10.15
N ASN A 91 9.00 -15.26 -10.55
CA ASN A 91 10.42 -14.89 -10.59
C ASN A 91 10.72 -13.54 -11.27
N ASN A 92 9.97 -13.17 -12.31
CA ASN A 92 10.23 -11.97 -13.10
C ASN A 92 8.96 -11.15 -13.38
N VAL A 93 7.91 -11.27 -12.54
CA VAL A 93 6.73 -10.39 -12.68
C VAL A 93 7.10 -8.92 -12.44
N GLN A 94 8.13 -8.66 -11.61
CA GLN A 94 8.69 -7.31 -11.48
C GLN A 94 9.32 -6.85 -12.80
N GLY A 95 10.23 -7.63 -13.38
CA GLY A 95 10.90 -7.26 -14.63
C GLY A 95 9.96 -7.17 -15.83
N ALA A 96 8.93 -8.02 -15.92
CA ALA A 96 7.92 -7.90 -16.96
C ALA A 96 7.19 -6.54 -16.90
N CYS A 97 6.78 -6.10 -15.70
CA CYS A 97 6.22 -4.76 -15.51
C CYS A 97 7.23 -3.67 -15.84
N ASP A 98 8.48 -3.82 -15.38
CA ASP A 98 9.54 -2.85 -15.64
C ASP A 98 9.80 -2.67 -17.14
N MET A 99 9.63 -3.73 -17.94
CA MET A 99 9.78 -3.73 -19.40
C MET A 99 8.50 -3.34 -20.14
N GLY A 100 7.47 -2.83 -19.46
CA GLY A 100 6.25 -2.34 -20.08
C GLY A 100 5.37 -3.46 -20.67
N ALA A 101 5.42 -4.68 -20.12
CA ALA A 101 4.42 -5.72 -20.40
C ALA A 101 3.08 -5.39 -19.70
N LEU A 102 2.64 -4.14 -19.82
CA LEU A 102 1.45 -3.54 -19.27
C LEU A 102 0.81 -2.69 -20.39
N PRO A 103 -0.52 -2.64 -20.49
CA PRO A 103 -1.20 -2.00 -21.62
C PRO A 103 -1.03 -0.48 -21.68
N ASP A 104 -0.56 0.15 -20.61
CA ASP A 104 -0.57 1.60 -20.41
C ASP A 104 0.82 2.23 -20.23
N THR A 105 1.90 1.46 -20.25
CA THR A 105 3.27 1.96 -20.03
C THR A 105 4.28 1.35 -20.99
N TYR A 106 5.22 2.17 -21.46
CA TYR A 106 6.50 1.72 -22.01
C TYR A 106 7.48 1.26 -20.90
N PRO A 107 8.64 0.65 -21.24
CA PRO A 107 9.67 0.32 -20.26
C PRO A 107 10.05 1.49 -19.34
N GLY A 108 10.29 1.18 -18.06
CA GLY A 108 10.59 2.18 -17.03
C GLY A 108 9.37 2.94 -16.51
N TYR A 109 8.18 2.34 -16.56
CA TYR A 109 6.92 2.93 -16.08
C TYR A 109 6.55 4.25 -16.76
N GLN A 110 6.87 4.39 -18.04
CA GLN A 110 6.60 5.61 -18.81
C GLN A 110 5.23 5.50 -19.49
N TYR A 111 4.22 6.16 -18.92
CA TYR A 111 2.85 6.04 -19.42
C TYR A 111 2.69 6.49 -20.87
N VAL A 112 1.97 5.69 -21.66
CA VAL A 112 1.71 5.93 -23.09
C VAL A 112 0.81 7.15 -23.35
N LYS A 113 0.08 7.60 -22.32
CA LYS A 113 -0.79 8.78 -22.41
C LYS A 113 0.00 10.08 -22.59
N PHE A 114 1.26 10.12 -22.19
CA PHE A 114 2.10 11.31 -22.30
C PHE A 114 2.73 11.41 -23.70
N PRO A 115 2.47 12.50 -24.45
CA PRO A 115 3.01 12.68 -25.81
C PRO A 115 4.55 12.61 -25.87
N GLU A 116 5.26 13.26 -24.94
CA GLU A 116 6.73 13.23 -24.87
C GLU A 116 7.30 11.80 -24.80
N HIS A 117 6.65 10.87 -24.10
CA HIS A 117 7.09 9.48 -24.06
C HIS A 117 6.93 8.81 -25.43
N ARG A 118 5.76 8.98 -26.06
CA ARG A 118 5.49 8.42 -27.39
C ARG A 118 6.48 8.92 -28.43
N GLU A 119 6.76 10.22 -28.43
CA GLU A 119 7.72 10.85 -29.36
C GLU A 119 9.15 10.36 -29.12
N LYS A 120 9.55 10.15 -27.86
CA LYS A 120 10.86 9.57 -27.55
C LYS A 120 11.01 8.16 -28.12
N PHE A 121 10.03 7.28 -27.88
CA PHE A 121 10.10 5.89 -28.35
C PHE A 121 9.91 5.74 -29.86
N ALA A 122 9.19 6.66 -30.52
CA ALA A 122 9.02 6.63 -31.98
C ALA A 122 10.28 7.07 -32.76
N ARG A 123 11.23 7.75 -32.11
CA ARG A 123 12.50 8.19 -32.70
C ARG A 123 13.64 7.16 -32.55
N ALA A 124 13.42 6.10 -31.79
CA ALA A 124 14.40 5.07 -31.47
C ALA A 124 14.46 3.97 -32.54
#